data_AF-A0AAV3XM88-F1
#
_entry.id   AF-A0AAV3XM88-F1
#
_cell.length_a   1.000
_cell.length_b   1.000
_cell.length_c   1.000
_cell.angle_alpha   90.00
_cell.angle_beta   90.00
_cell.angle_gamma   90.00
#
_symmetry.space_group_name_H-M   'P 1'
#
loop_
_entity.id
_entity.type
_entity.pdbx_description
1 polymer ?
#
loop_
_entity_poly.entity_id
_entity_poly.type
_entity_poly.pdbx_seq_one_letter_code
_entity_poly.pdbx_strand_id
1 'polypeptide(L)'
;MEKKLDLERKRLPANYPAADVEVWAMDEHRLGLKPVQRRVWVQQGEQPIAAVNWRYQWLWLYGFVHPESGETYWWILPKVNIELFNRVLADASPTFWCRSKQANYFGSRPSGLAHQ
;
A
#
# COMPACT_ATOMS: atom_id res chain seq x y z
N MET A 1 -19.99 18.41 -9.74
CA MET A 1 -20.17 17.02 -9.27
C MET A 1 -19.38 16.90 -7.98
N GLU A 2 -20.03 17.00 -6.81
CA GLU A 2 -19.33 16.76 -5.53
C GLU A 2 -19.00 15.27 -5.41
N LYS A 3 -17.79 14.95 -4.94
CA LYS A 3 -17.35 13.56 -4.78
C LYS A 3 -17.97 12.97 -3.50
N LYS A 4 -18.30 11.67 -3.54
CA LYS A 4 -18.94 10.94 -2.43
C LYS A 4 -18.16 11.05 -1.10
N LEU A 5 -16.84 11.08 -1.15
CA LEU A 5 -15.98 11.19 0.05
C LEU A 5 -16.21 12.50 0.81
N ASP A 6 -16.34 13.61 0.08
CA ASP A 6 -16.50 14.94 0.68
C ASP A 6 -17.87 15.05 1.39
N LEU A 7 -18.89 14.42 0.81
CA LEU A 7 -20.22 14.35 1.40
C LEU A 7 -20.20 13.55 2.71
N GLU A 8 -19.54 12.39 2.73
CA GLU A 8 -19.45 11.57 3.94
C GLU A 8 -18.61 12.25 5.03
N ARG A 9 -17.50 12.91 4.66
CA ARG A 9 -16.69 13.69 5.60
C ARG A 9 -17.52 14.80 6.27
N LYS A 10 -18.39 15.49 5.52
CA LYS A 10 -19.28 16.53 6.06
C LYS A 10 -20.35 15.98 7.01
N ARG A 11 -20.72 14.69 6.92
CA ARG A 11 -21.74 14.06 7.78
C ARG A 11 -21.18 13.63 9.14
N LEU A 12 -19.90 13.28 9.22
CA LEU A 12 -19.30 12.75 10.44
C LEU A 12 -19.35 13.73 11.64
N PRO A 13 -19.08 15.05 11.49
CA PRO A 13 -19.20 16.00 12.58
C PRO A 13 -20.61 16.11 13.19
N ALA A 14 -21.67 15.84 12.42
CA ALA A 14 -23.03 15.87 12.91
C ALA A 14 -23.34 14.68 13.85
N ASN A 15 -22.71 13.53 13.61
CA ASN A 15 -22.91 12.31 14.41
C ASN A 15 -21.86 12.17 15.53
N TYR A 16 -20.68 12.77 15.36
CA TYR A 16 -19.55 12.67 16.28
C TYR A 16 -18.87 14.04 16.46
N PRO A 17 -19.52 14.99 17.15
CA PRO A 17 -19.06 16.39 17.22
C PRO A 17 -17.76 16.59 18.03
N ALA A 18 -17.39 15.63 18.87
CA ALA A 18 -16.18 15.67 19.69
C ALA A 18 -15.04 14.78 19.17
N ALA A 19 -15.24 14.10 18.02
CA ALA A 19 -14.24 13.21 17.45
C ALA A 19 -13.37 13.94 16.42
N ASP A 20 -12.07 13.81 16.54
CA ASP A 20 -11.12 14.21 15.49
C ASP A 20 -11.16 13.15 14.38
N VAL A 21 -11.58 13.56 13.18
CA VAL A 21 -11.76 12.67 12.03
C VAL A 21 -10.63 12.88 11.04
N GLU A 22 -9.82 11.85 10.84
CA GLU A 22 -8.80 11.81 9.79
C GLU A 22 -9.24 10.95 8.60
N VAL A 23 -8.75 11.29 7.41
CA VAL A 23 -9.00 10.52 6.18
C VAL A 23 -7.70 9.91 5.69
N TRP A 24 -7.68 8.58 5.62
CA TRP A 24 -6.57 7.81 5.08
C TRP A 24 -7.03 7.07 3.81
N ALA A 25 -6.18 7.08 2.79
CA ALA A 25 -6.36 6.29 1.58
C ALA A 25 -5.49 5.04 1.68
N MET A 26 -6.02 3.90 1.22
CA MET A 26 -5.30 2.63 1.20
C MET A 26 -5.39 2.02 -0.19
N ASP A 27 -4.30 1.43 -0.64
CA ASP A 27 -4.29 0.61 -1.85
C ASP A 27 -3.32 -0.57 -1.71
N GLU A 28 -3.53 -1.58 -2.57
CA GLU A 28 -2.70 -2.75 -2.68
C GLU A 28 -1.95 -2.78 -4.02
N HIS A 29 -0.65 -3.05 -3.98
CA HIS A 29 0.17 -3.19 -5.18
C HIS A 29 0.91 -4.53 -5.24
N ARG A 30 0.77 -5.24 -6.36
CA ARG A 30 1.49 -6.49 -6.60
C ARG A 30 2.91 -6.23 -7.08
N LEU A 31 3.88 -6.68 -6.30
CA LEU A 31 5.30 -6.69 -6.61
C LEU A 31 5.71 -8.06 -7.12
N GLY A 32 6.54 -8.14 -8.16
CA GLY A 32 7.10 -9.43 -8.57
C GLY A 32 7.69 -9.43 -9.97
N LEU A 33 8.12 -10.62 -10.38
CA LEU A 33 8.87 -10.82 -11.60
C LEU A 33 7.93 -10.87 -12.81
N LYS A 34 7.40 -9.70 -13.18
CA LYS A 34 6.76 -9.51 -14.48
C LYS A 34 7.86 -9.35 -15.53
N PRO A 35 7.91 -10.18 -16.58
CA PRO A 35 8.87 -10.00 -17.65
C PRO A 35 8.71 -8.62 -18.30
N VAL A 36 9.78 -7.85 -18.33
CA VAL A 36 9.81 -6.55 -19.00
C VAL A 36 10.27 -6.77 -20.43
N GLN A 37 9.35 -6.59 -21.38
CA GLN A 37 9.71 -6.56 -22.80
C GLN A 37 10.36 -5.21 -23.11
N ARG A 38 11.44 -5.23 -23.90
CA ARG A 38 12.16 -4.03 -24.33
C ARG A 38 12.15 -3.94 -25.85
N ARG A 39 12.21 -2.72 -26.36
CA ARG A 39 12.37 -2.48 -27.80
C ARG A 39 13.82 -2.79 -28.19
N VAL A 40 13.99 -3.51 -29.29
CA VAL A 40 15.28 -3.85 -29.89
C VAL A 40 15.23 -3.53 -31.38
N TRP A 41 16.36 -3.13 -31.95
CA TRP A 41 16.50 -2.98 -33.40
C TRP A 41 16.86 -4.33 -34.01
N VAL A 42 16.21 -4.69 -35.12
CA VAL A 42 16.44 -5.92 -35.88
C VAL A 42 16.53 -5.60 -37.36
N GLN A 43 17.14 -6.48 -38.16
CA GLN A 43 17.14 -6.31 -39.60
C GLN A 43 15.71 -6.43 -40.17
N GLN A 44 15.48 -5.78 -41.30
CA GLN A 44 14.19 -5.84 -41.97
C GLN A 44 13.89 -7.27 -42.40
N GLY A 45 12.74 -7.80 -41.96
CA GLY A 45 12.33 -9.19 -42.23
C GLY A 45 12.68 -10.17 -41.11
N GLU A 46 13.45 -9.77 -40.10
CA GLU A 46 13.74 -10.62 -38.94
C GLU A 46 12.74 -10.39 -37.80
N GLN A 47 12.28 -11.49 -37.18
CA GLN A 47 11.41 -11.44 -36.01
C GLN A 47 12.24 -11.71 -34.74
N PRO A 48 12.39 -10.74 -33.82
CA PRO A 48 13.11 -10.96 -32.57
C PRO A 48 12.36 -11.94 -31.68
N ILE A 49 13.06 -12.97 -31.20
CA ILE A 49 12.53 -13.93 -30.23
C ILE A 49 13.04 -13.54 -28.85
N ALA A 50 12.13 -13.17 -27.96
CA ALA A 50 12.44 -12.92 -26.56
C ALA A 50 12.26 -14.21 -25.75
N ALA A 51 13.34 -14.68 -25.11
CA ALA A 51 13.23 -15.72 -24.11
C ALA A 51 12.53 -15.16 -22.86
N VAL A 52 11.30 -15.59 -22.61
CA VAL A 52 10.51 -15.16 -21.45
C VAL A 52 10.45 -16.28 -20.42
N ASN A 53 11.04 -16.03 -19.24
CA ASN A 53 10.95 -16.94 -18.09
C ASN A 53 9.86 -16.43 -17.12
N TRP A 54 8.64 -16.97 -17.27
CA TRP A 54 7.52 -16.62 -16.40
C TRP A 54 7.68 -17.25 -15.01
N ARG A 55 8.10 -16.44 -14.03
CA ARG A 55 8.14 -16.83 -12.62
C ARG A 55 6.98 -16.14 -11.92
N TYR A 56 5.86 -16.84 -11.72
CA TYR A 56 4.66 -16.33 -11.04
C TYR A 56 4.86 -16.20 -9.52
N GLN A 57 5.93 -15.54 -9.11
CA GLN A 57 6.26 -15.24 -7.72
C GLN A 57 5.94 -13.78 -7.46
N TRP A 58 5.05 -13.56 -6.49
CA TRP A 58 4.52 -12.25 -6.17
C TRP A 58 4.65 -11.97 -4.68
N LEU A 59 4.93 -10.72 -4.37
CA LEU A 59 4.75 -10.09 -3.08
C LEU A 59 3.68 -9.01 -3.25
N TRP A 60 3.12 -8.57 -2.13
CA TRP A 60 2.02 -7.62 -2.09
C TRP A 60 2.35 -6.50 -1.14
N LEU A 61 2.32 -5.28 -1.66
CA LEU A 61 2.50 -4.05 -0.89
C LEU A 61 1.13 -3.54 -0.50
N TYR A 62 0.89 -3.44 0.80
CA TYR A 62 -0.25 -2.74 1.38
C TYR A 62 0.25 -1.34 1.70
N GLY A 63 -0.30 -0.31 1.08
CA GLY A 63 0.11 1.08 1.29
C GLY A 63 -1.04 1.92 1.80
N PHE A 64 -0.78 2.72 2.81
CA PHE A 64 -1.68 3.72 3.37
C PHE A 64 -1.04 5.09 3.24
N VAL A 65 -1.83 6.09 2.89
CA VAL A 65 -1.40 7.48 2.73
C VAL A 65 -2.40 8.40 3.43
N HIS A 66 -1.89 9.32 4.23
CA HIS A 66 -2.65 10.45 4.74
C HIS A 66 -2.50 11.63 3.77
N PRO A 67 -3.53 11.98 2.97
CA PRO A 67 -3.37 12.94 1.88
C PRO A 67 -2.99 14.35 2.35
N GLU A 68 -3.42 14.75 3.55
CA GLU A 68 -3.20 16.10 4.07
C GLU A 68 -1.78 16.30 4.61
N SER A 69 -1.15 15.27 5.19
CA SER A 69 0.23 15.36 5.72
C SER A 69 1.28 14.73 4.81
N GLY A 70 0.88 13.86 3.87
CA GLY A 70 1.78 13.05 3.07
C GLY A 70 2.40 11.86 3.81
N GLU A 71 1.96 11.58 5.05
CA GLU A 71 2.43 10.43 5.82
C GLU A 71 2.04 9.11 5.16
N THR A 72 2.92 8.11 5.26
CA THR A 72 2.70 6.79 4.66
C THR A 72 2.97 5.67 5.64
N TYR A 73 2.14 4.63 5.59
CA TYR A 73 2.30 3.39 6.34
C TYR A 73 2.21 2.21 5.39
N TRP A 74 3.06 1.18 5.51
CA TRP A 74 3.04 0.10 4.54
C TRP A 74 3.62 -1.23 5.01
N TRP A 75 3.13 -2.31 4.41
CA TRP A 75 3.55 -3.68 4.65
C TRP A 75 3.86 -4.40 3.33
N ILE A 76 4.88 -5.26 3.32
CA ILE A 76 5.16 -6.18 2.20
C ILE A 76 4.87 -7.60 2.67
N LEU A 77 3.93 -8.26 2.03
CA LEU A 77 3.40 -9.57 2.41
C LEU A 77 3.48 -10.58 1.25
N PRO A 78 3.60 -11.88 1.55
CA PRO A 78 3.67 -12.91 0.51
C PRO A 78 2.32 -13.21 -0.15
N LYS A 79 1.20 -12.81 0.46
CA LYS A 79 -0.16 -13.17 0.03
C LYS A 79 -1.13 -12.03 0.32
N VAL A 80 -2.27 -12.10 -0.36
CA VAL A 80 -3.47 -11.27 -0.16
C VAL A 80 -4.55 -12.15 0.43
N ASN A 81 -4.94 -11.87 1.66
CA ASN A 81 -6.10 -12.49 2.26
C ASN A 81 -6.64 -11.63 3.41
N ILE A 82 -7.87 -11.93 3.81
CA ILE A 82 -8.59 -11.20 4.85
C ILE A 82 -7.85 -11.29 6.20
N GLU A 83 -7.24 -12.43 6.51
CA GLU A 83 -6.53 -12.62 7.77
C GLU A 83 -5.33 -11.67 7.92
N LEU A 84 -4.45 -11.63 6.90
CA LEU A 84 -3.30 -10.74 6.89
C LEU A 84 -3.74 -9.28 6.84
N PHE A 85 -4.78 -8.96 6.07
CA PHE A 85 -5.30 -7.60 6.02
C PHE A 85 -5.82 -7.13 7.39
N ASN A 86 -6.55 -7.98 8.12
CA ASN A 86 -6.98 -7.66 9.49
C ASN A 86 -5.80 -7.44 10.44
N ARG A 87 -4.71 -8.21 10.29
CA ARG A 87 -3.48 -7.99 11.07
C ARG A 87 -2.84 -6.64 10.74
N VAL A 88 -2.77 -6.28 9.46
CA VAL A 88 -2.26 -4.97 9.02
C VAL A 88 -3.10 -3.84 9.59
N LEU A 89 -4.44 -3.95 9.56
CA LEU A 89 -5.32 -2.93 10.14
C LEU A 89 -5.18 -2.81 11.66
N ALA A 90 -5.06 -3.94 12.37
CA ALA A 90 -4.87 -3.96 13.82
C ALA A 90 -3.55 -3.29 14.22
N ASP A 91 -2.50 -3.52 13.43
CA ASP A 91 -1.17 -2.96 13.65
C ASP A 91 -1.07 -1.49 13.22
N ALA A 92 -1.79 -1.08 12.18
CA ALA A 92 -1.83 0.30 11.71
C ALA A 92 -2.74 1.19 12.58
N SER A 93 -3.73 0.62 13.27
CA SER A 93 -4.70 1.37 14.08
C SER A 93 -4.06 2.27 15.17
N PRO A 94 -3.06 1.82 15.95
CA PRO A 94 -2.35 2.70 16.88
C PRO A 94 -1.63 3.87 16.20
N THR A 95 -1.06 3.64 15.02
CA THR A 95 -0.40 4.68 14.20
C THR A 95 -1.41 5.71 13.70
N PHE A 96 -2.61 5.27 13.30
CA PHE A 96 -3.71 6.16 12.92
C PHE A 96 -4.34 6.92 14.11
N TRP A 97 -4.18 6.42 15.34
CA TRP A 97 -4.83 6.98 16.54
C TRP A 97 -3.93 7.92 17.35
N CYS A 98 -2.61 7.67 17.40
CA CYS A 98 -1.71 8.37 18.32
C CYS A 98 -0.94 9.51 17.63
N ARG A 99 -1.63 10.58 17.25
CA ARG A 99 -1.02 11.72 16.55
C ARG A 99 -0.63 12.93 17.40
N SER A 100 -0.70 12.84 18.73
CA SER A 100 -0.24 13.96 19.57
C SER A 100 1.29 14.04 19.71
N LYS A 101 2.05 12.95 19.49
CA LYS A 101 3.52 12.97 19.49
C LYS A 101 4.12 11.79 18.71
N GLN A 102 4.44 11.98 17.43
CA GLN A 102 5.48 11.18 16.76
C GLN A 102 5.98 11.90 15.50
N ALA A 103 6.74 12.97 15.74
CA ALA A 103 7.74 13.39 14.76
C ALA A 103 8.88 12.36 14.80
N ASN A 104 9.27 11.84 13.63
CA ASN A 104 10.38 10.94 13.36
C ASN A 104 10.10 9.42 13.45
N TYR A 105 9.48 8.88 12.40
CA TYR A 105 9.79 7.51 11.95
C TYR A 105 10.16 7.52 10.46
N PHE A 106 11.25 8.21 10.15
CA PHE A 106 12.02 7.96 8.94
C PHE A 106 12.88 6.72 9.19
N GLY A 107 12.49 5.60 8.57
CA GLY A 107 13.37 4.48 8.25
C GLY A 107 14.10 3.77 9.38
N SER A 108 13.46 2.78 10.01
CA SER A 108 14.17 1.59 10.53
C SER A 108 13.21 0.45 10.84
N ARG A 109 13.32 -0.67 10.10
CA ARG A 109 12.91 -2.01 10.56
C ARG A 109 13.66 -2.37 11.86
N PRO A 110 13.16 -3.33 12.66
CA PRO A 110 13.97 -4.55 12.91
C PRO A 110 13.10 -5.82 13.06
N SER A 111 13.39 -6.90 12.30
CA SER A 111 14.14 -8.09 12.74
C SER A 111 13.44 -8.95 13.81
N GLY A 112 12.88 -10.10 13.42
CA GLY A 112 12.45 -11.13 14.37
C GLY A 112 11.26 -11.98 13.93
N LEU A 113 11.41 -12.80 12.88
CA LEU A 113 10.61 -14.01 12.73
C LEU A 113 11.59 -15.15 12.44
N ALA A 114 12.23 -15.59 13.53
CA ALA A 114 12.86 -16.89 13.57
C ALA A 114 11.75 -17.93 13.58
N HIS A 115 11.86 -18.89 12.67
CA HIS A 115 11.19 -20.18 12.76
C HIS A 115 11.36 -20.78 14.15
N GLN A 116 10.25 -21.15 14.79
CA GLN A 116 10.10 -22.37 15.58
C GLN A 116 8.71 -22.93 15.31
#